data_AF-A0A6P3H5D7-F1
#
_entry.id   AF-A0A6P3H5D7-F1
#
_cell.length_a   1.000
_cell.length_b   1.000
_cell.length_c   1.000
_cell.angle_alpha   90.00
_cell.angle_beta   90.00
_cell.angle_gamma   90.00
#
_symmetry.space_group_name_H-M   'P 1'
#
loop_
_entity.id
_entity.type
_entity.pdbx_description
1 polymer ?
#
loop_
_entity_poly.entity_id
_entity_poly.type
_entity_poly.pdbx_seq_one_letter_code
_entity_poly.pdbx_strand_id
1 'polypeptide(L)'
;APLRGCGLCTLHNYLFLAGGVRGSGAEAVCCNEVFCYNPLTNIWSQVRPMQQARAQLKLVALDGLLYAIGGECLYSMECYDPRADAWSPRAPLPEGAFPVAHDAVACQGDIYVTGGHLFHRLLRYRPTKDAWDECPYSASHRRSSDMVALGGFLYRFDLLRGVGAAVMRYNTVTSSWSRAASLPLPAPTPLRCAVLGNTIYCLNHQVTATFTVSEGTAQFQAKELQPFPLGTKGVLCPFTLTLPARGPLQTAL
;
A
#
# COMPACT_ATOMS: atom_id res chain seq x y z
N ALA A 1 10.73 -15.41 13.81
CA ALA A 1 10.52 -13.99 14.14
C ALA A 1 9.55 -13.39 13.12
N PRO A 2 8.68 -12.45 13.49
CA PRO A 2 7.74 -11.85 12.54
C PRO A 2 8.49 -11.09 11.44
N LEU A 3 8.08 -11.27 10.18
CA LEU A 3 8.57 -10.52 9.02
C LEU A 3 8.20 -9.04 9.18
N ARG A 4 9.17 -8.13 9.00
CA ARG A 4 8.96 -6.68 9.03
C ARG A 4 9.21 -6.08 7.65
N GLY A 5 8.47 -5.02 7.30
CA GLY A 5 8.68 -4.33 6.02
C GLY A 5 8.33 -5.16 4.79
N CYS A 6 7.42 -6.12 4.92
CA CYS A 6 6.87 -6.84 3.77
C CYS A 6 5.86 -5.98 3.00
N GLY A 7 5.69 -6.31 1.73
CA GLY A 7 4.65 -5.78 0.87
C GLY A 7 3.41 -6.66 0.96
N LEU A 8 2.23 -6.06 1.02
CA LEU A 8 0.95 -6.75 1.05
C LEU A 8 0.08 -6.25 -0.09
N CYS A 9 -0.60 -7.17 -0.77
CA CYS A 9 -1.51 -6.82 -1.85
C CYS A 9 -2.59 -7.88 -2.01
N THR A 10 -3.75 -7.50 -2.55
CA THR A 10 -4.79 -8.45 -2.94
C THR A 10 -4.86 -8.59 -4.44
N LEU A 11 -4.99 -9.81 -4.94
CA LEU A 11 -5.16 -10.12 -6.35
C LEU A 11 -6.05 -11.35 -6.51
N HIS A 12 -7.08 -11.27 -7.35
CA HIS A 12 -8.06 -12.34 -7.58
C HIS A 12 -8.69 -12.94 -6.29
N ASN A 13 -8.94 -12.10 -5.27
CA ASN A 13 -9.43 -12.50 -3.93
C ASN A 13 -8.43 -13.29 -3.06
N TYR A 14 -7.16 -13.37 -3.46
CA TYR A 14 -6.07 -13.89 -2.64
C TYR A 14 -5.30 -12.74 -2.01
N LEU A 15 -4.70 -12.99 -0.85
CA LEU A 15 -3.77 -12.06 -0.21
C LEU A 15 -2.34 -12.51 -0.46
N PHE A 16 -1.52 -11.61 -0.98
CA PHE A 16 -0.10 -11.84 -1.22
C PHE A 16 0.73 -11.07 -0.22
N LEU A 17 1.77 -11.73 0.31
CA LEU A 17 2.80 -11.17 1.17
C LEU A 17 4.14 -11.41 0.48
N ALA A 18 4.91 -10.35 0.25
CA ALA A 18 6.20 -10.44 -0.43
C ALA A 18 7.32 -9.80 0.42
N GLY A 19 8.48 -10.45 0.41
CA GLY A 19 9.73 -9.94 0.96
C GLY A 19 9.67 -9.55 2.44
N GLY A 20 10.41 -8.49 2.78
CA GLY A 20 10.60 -8.02 4.14
C GLY A 20 11.91 -8.52 4.77
N VAL A 21 12.01 -8.35 6.08
CA VAL A 21 13.18 -8.67 6.89
C VAL A 21 12.78 -9.69 7.95
N ARG A 22 13.49 -10.83 7.98
CA ARG A 22 13.38 -11.86 9.00
C ARG A 22 14.50 -11.66 10.04
N GLY A 23 14.16 -11.78 11.32
CA GLY A 23 15.13 -11.61 12.42
C GLY A 23 15.24 -10.18 12.91
N SER A 24 16.27 -9.88 13.70
CA SER A 24 16.51 -8.57 14.28
C SER A 24 17.99 -8.34 14.58
N GLY A 25 18.44 -7.09 14.55
CA GLY A 25 19.83 -6.75 14.84
C GLY A 25 20.79 -7.24 13.75
N ALA A 26 21.94 -7.76 14.16
CA ALA A 26 22.98 -8.24 13.23
C ALA A 26 22.54 -9.47 12.40
N GLU A 27 21.54 -10.22 12.84
CA GLU A 27 21.02 -11.41 12.14
C GLU A 27 19.83 -11.11 11.22
N ALA A 28 19.52 -9.82 10.98
CA ALA A 28 18.44 -9.42 10.11
C ALA A 28 18.75 -9.79 8.65
N VAL A 29 17.90 -10.63 8.04
CA VAL A 29 18.05 -11.08 6.65
C VAL A 29 16.91 -10.53 5.80
N CYS A 30 17.25 -9.88 4.69
CA CYS A 30 16.30 -9.45 3.68
C CYS A 30 15.83 -10.67 2.86
N CYS A 31 14.52 -10.81 2.68
CA CYS A 31 13.91 -11.97 2.04
C CYS A 31 13.36 -11.63 0.64
N ASN A 32 13.37 -12.61 -0.25
CA ASN A 32 12.70 -12.58 -1.56
C ASN A 32 11.48 -13.51 -1.63
N GLU A 33 11.11 -14.14 -0.52
CA GLU A 33 9.99 -15.08 -0.45
C GLU A 33 8.66 -14.36 -0.69
N VAL A 34 7.73 -15.08 -1.31
CA VAL A 34 6.38 -14.58 -1.62
C VAL A 34 5.39 -15.65 -1.23
N PHE A 35 4.39 -15.26 -0.45
CA PHE A 35 3.36 -16.15 0.05
C PHE A 35 1.99 -15.68 -0.41
N CYS A 36 1.16 -16.63 -0.79
CA CYS A 36 -0.22 -16.44 -1.22
C CYS A 36 -1.16 -17.12 -0.22
N TYR A 37 -2.10 -16.36 0.32
CA TYR A 37 -3.14 -16.84 1.21
C TYR A 37 -4.44 -17.01 0.45
N ASN A 38 -4.99 -18.21 0.53
CA ASN A 38 -6.32 -18.51 0.07
C ASN A 38 -7.32 -18.37 1.24
N PRO A 39 -8.21 -17.37 1.23
CA PRO A 39 -9.18 -17.18 2.31
C PRO A 39 -10.25 -18.27 2.38
N LEU A 40 -10.52 -19.00 1.28
CA LEU A 40 -11.51 -20.08 1.27
C LEU A 40 -10.98 -21.34 1.96
N THR A 41 -9.70 -21.65 1.76
CA THR A 41 -9.07 -22.84 2.37
C THR A 41 -8.33 -22.53 3.66
N ASN A 42 -8.11 -21.24 3.97
CA ASN A 42 -7.33 -20.77 5.11
C ASN A 42 -5.88 -21.31 5.10
N ILE A 43 -5.29 -21.38 3.90
CA ILE A 43 -3.95 -21.92 3.67
C ILE A 43 -3.05 -20.83 3.08
N TRP A 44 -1.84 -20.71 3.64
CA TRP A 44 -0.72 -20.03 3.00
C TRP A 44 0.06 -21.03 2.17
N SER A 45 0.40 -20.61 0.96
CA SER A 45 1.27 -21.33 0.04
C SER A 45 2.38 -20.40 -0.40
N GLN A 46 3.61 -20.91 -0.48
CA GLN A 46 4.69 -20.16 -1.10
C GLN A 46 4.54 -20.22 -2.63
N VAL A 47 4.60 -19.07 -3.28
CA VAL A 47 4.68 -18.96 -4.74
C VAL A 47 6.11 -18.67 -5.16
N ARG A 48 6.40 -18.56 -6.46
CA ARG A 48 7.77 -18.29 -6.89
C ARG A 48 8.36 -17.06 -6.20
N PRO A 49 9.55 -17.16 -5.60
CA PRO A 49 10.20 -16.03 -4.96
C PRO A 49 10.60 -14.97 -6.00
N MET A 50 10.69 -13.72 -5.54
CA MET A 50 11.24 -12.61 -6.31
C MET A 50 12.70 -12.90 -6.71
N GLN A 51 13.14 -12.31 -7.82
CA GLN A 51 14.53 -12.42 -8.28
C GLN A 51 15.50 -11.69 -7.34
N GLN A 52 15.02 -10.62 -6.70
CA GLN A 52 15.78 -9.84 -5.74
C GLN A 52 15.09 -9.82 -4.37
N ALA A 53 15.86 -9.93 -3.29
CA ALA A 53 15.33 -9.73 -1.94
C ALA A 53 15.04 -8.25 -1.69
N ARG A 54 13.88 -7.96 -1.10
CA ARG A 54 13.38 -6.58 -0.94
C ARG A 54 12.83 -6.34 0.46
N ALA A 55 13.39 -5.36 1.16
CA ALA A 55 12.88 -4.84 2.42
C ALA A 55 12.12 -3.53 2.18
N GLN A 56 11.02 -3.28 2.89
CA GLN A 56 10.20 -2.06 2.78
C GLN A 56 9.67 -1.78 1.35
N LEU A 57 9.51 -2.83 0.53
CA LEU A 57 8.95 -2.72 -0.82
C LEU A 57 7.49 -2.29 -0.82
N LYS A 58 7.02 -1.91 -2.01
CA LYS A 58 5.60 -1.79 -2.30
C LYS A 58 5.14 -2.90 -3.24
N LEU A 59 3.98 -3.46 -2.95
CA LEU A 59 3.36 -4.51 -3.74
C LEU A 59 2.03 -4.00 -4.28
N VAL A 60 1.87 -3.96 -5.59
CA VAL A 60 0.68 -3.40 -6.27
C VAL A 60 0.13 -4.42 -7.26
N ALA A 61 -1.18 -4.65 -7.24
CA ALA A 61 -1.86 -5.45 -8.24
C ALA A 61 -2.39 -4.55 -9.36
N LEU A 62 -2.12 -4.94 -10.61
CA LEU A 62 -2.62 -4.26 -11.79
C LEU A 62 -2.75 -5.27 -12.94
N ASP A 63 -3.90 -5.26 -13.62
CA ASP A 63 -4.18 -6.09 -14.80
C ASP A 63 -3.88 -7.59 -14.63
N GLY A 64 -4.16 -8.14 -13.45
CA GLY A 64 -3.94 -9.56 -13.17
C GLY A 64 -2.52 -9.93 -12.73
N LEU A 65 -1.63 -8.95 -12.62
CA LEU A 65 -0.22 -9.12 -12.25
C LEU A 65 0.07 -8.45 -10.90
N LEU A 66 1.14 -8.89 -10.22
CA LEU A 66 1.69 -8.19 -9.05
C LEU A 66 2.99 -7.49 -9.40
N TYR A 67 3.16 -6.26 -8.93
CA TYR A 67 4.36 -5.46 -9.14
C TYR A 67 5.05 -5.24 -7.80
N ALA A 68 6.28 -5.74 -7.67
CA ALA A 68 7.16 -5.52 -6.53
C ALA A 68 8.10 -4.35 -6.85
N ILE A 69 7.88 -3.23 -6.15
CA ILE A 69 8.45 -1.94 -6.49
C ILE A 69 9.47 -1.53 -5.42
N GLY A 70 10.71 -1.37 -5.86
CA GLY A 70 11.82 -0.87 -5.05
C GLY A 70 12.04 -1.68 -3.78
N GLY A 71 12.33 -0.95 -2.71
CA GLY A 71 12.75 -1.45 -1.41
C GLY A 71 13.81 -0.51 -0.84
N GLU A 72 14.33 -0.82 0.33
CA GLU A 72 15.43 -0.06 0.92
C GLU A 72 16.66 -0.11 0.00
N CYS A 73 17.06 1.05 -0.53
CA CYS A 73 18.16 1.21 -1.48
C CYS A 73 17.99 0.49 -2.82
N LEU A 74 16.75 0.19 -3.22
CA LEU A 74 16.46 -0.47 -4.50
C LEU A 74 15.62 0.42 -5.41
N TYR A 75 16.10 0.59 -6.64
CA TYR A 75 15.34 1.22 -7.74
C TYR A 75 14.66 0.18 -8.63
N SER A 76 15.07 -1.09 -8.56
CA SER A 76 14.55 -2.14 -9.44
C SER A 76 13.04 -2.38 -9.22
N MET A 77 12.37 -2.83 -10.28
CA MET A 77 10.99 -3.30 -10.22
C MET A 77 10.89 -4.65 -10.93
N GLU A 78 10.05 -5.54 -10.41
CA GLU A 78 9.73 -6.81 -11.05
C GLU A 78 8.22 -7.07 -10.97
N CYS A 79 7.68 -7.79 -11.95
CA CYS A 79 6.28 -8.19 -11.97
C CYS A 79 6.12 -9.70 -11.95
N TYR A 80 5.15 -10.18 -11.20
CA TYR A 80 4.76 -11.58 -11.11
C TYR A 80 3.52 -11.84 -11.94
N ASP A 81 3.60 -12.86 -12.78
CA ASP A 81 2.45 -13.47 -13.45
C ASP A 81 2.04 -14.74 -12.70
N PRO A 82 0.88 -14.75 -12.00
CA PRO A 82 0.39 -15.93 -11.28
C PRO A 82 0.05 -17.11 -12.20
N ARG A 83 -0.19 -16.90 -13.49
CA ARG A 83 -0.51 -17.97 -14.44
C ARG A 83 0.73 -18.74 -14.87
N ALA A 84 1.84 -18.02 -15.03
CA ALA A 84 3.15 -18.59 -15.37
C ALA A 84 3.97 -18.95 -14.13
N ASP A 85 3.53 -18.54 -12.93
CA ASP A 85 4.31 -18.55 -11.70
C ASP A 85 5.72 -18.01 -11.93
N ALA A 86 5.83 -16.82 -12.53
CA ALA A 86 7.11 -16.27 -12.96
C ALA A 86 7.22 -14.77 -12.70
N TRP A 87 8.40 -14.36 -12.23
CA TRP A 87 8.78 -12.96 -12.09
C TRP A 87 9.55 -12.50 -13.33
N SER A 88 9.21 -11.34 -13.85
CA SER A 88 9.93 -10.67 -14.95
C SER A 88 10.38 -9.27 -14.52
N PRO A 89 11.59 -8.83 -14.89
CA PRO A 89 12.04 -7.47 -14.59
C PRO A 89 11.19 -6.45 -15.36
N ARG A 90 11.05 -5.26 -14.78
CA ARG A 90 10.40 -4.09 -15.38
C ARG A 90 11.29 -2.87 -15.24
N ALA A 91 10.95 -1.79 -15.94
CA ALA A 91 11.72 -0.56 -15.88
C ALA A 91 11.88 -0.09 -14.42
N PRO A 92 13.13 0.18 -13.99
CA PRO A 92 13.41 0.61 -12.64
C PRO A 92 12.88 2.03 -12.41
N LEU A 93 12.67 2.39 -11.15
CA LEU A 93 12.48 3.77 -10.74
C LEU A 93 13.64 4.63 -11.29
N PRO A 94 13.37 5.85 -11.81
CA PRO A 94 14.41 6.72 -12.33
C PRO A 94 15.54 6.98 -11.32
N GLU A 95 16.78 7.03 -11.80
CA GLU A 95 17.93 7.37 -10.96
C GLU A 95 17.74 8.75 -10.32
N GLY A 96 18.08 8.86 -9.03
CA GLY A 96 17.90 10.10 -8.28
C GLY A 96 16.45 10.43 -7.87
N ALA A 97 15.48 9.55 -8.12
CA ALA A 97 14.10 9.74 -7.67
C ALA A 97 13.98 9.73 -6.14
N PHE A 98 14.13 8.55 -5.53
CA PHE A 98 14.15 8.39 -4.07
C PHE A 98 14.70 7.01 -3.67
N PRO A 99 15.43 6.93 -2.55
CA PRO A 99 16.03 5.67 -2.08
C PRO A 99 14.98 4.66 -1.57
N VAL A 100 13.76 5.13 -1.24
CA VAL A 100 12.67 4.30 -0.71
C VAL A 100 11.32 4.82 -1.22
N ALA A 101 10.50 3.91 -1.77
CA ALA A 101 9.10 4.18 -2.05
C ALA A 101 8.30 4.23 -0.74
N HIS A 102 7.63 5.35 -0.46
CA HIS A 102 6.78 5.49 0.73
C HIS A 102 5.43 4.82 0.53
N ASP A 103 4.85 4.97 -0.67
CA ASP A 103 3.56 4.38 -1.01
C ASP A 103 3.42 4.10 -2.51
N ALA A 104 2.52 3.18 -2.86
CA ALA A 104 2.20 2.87 -4.25
C ALA A 104 0.76 2.38 -4.42
N VAL A 105 0.11 2.79 -5.52
CA VAL A 105 -1.27 2.40 -5.83
C VAL A 105 -1.49 2.30 -7.34
N ALA A 106 -2.36 1.39 -7.77
CA ALA A 106 -2.83 1.31 -9.14
C ALA A 106 -4.05 2.21 -9.38
N CYS A 107 -4.10 2.90 -10.51
CA CYS A 107 -5.26 3.70 -10.91
C CYS A 107 -5.30 3.84 -12.44
N GLN A 108 -6.46 3.57 -13.05
CA GLN A 108 -6.70 3.79 -14.49
C GLN A 108 -5.64 3.13 -15.42
N GLY A 109 -5.21 1.91 -15.11
CA GLY A 109 -4.25 1.17 -15.95
C GLY A 109 -2.78 1.51 -15.69
N ASP A 110 -2.49 2.44 -14.77
CA ASP A 110 -1.14 2.87 -14.41
C ASP A 110 -0.85 2.62 -12.93
N ILE A 111 0.44 2.60 -12.57
CA ILE A 111 0.89 2.53 -11.17
C ILE A 111 1.49 3.86 -10.77
N TYR A 112 1.07 4.37 -9.61
CA TYR A 112 1.55 5.60 -9.04
C TYR A 112 2.34 5.32 -7.78
N VAL A 113 3.53 5.91 -7.66
CA VAL A 113 4.43 5.73 -6.52
C VAL A 113 4.79 7.09 -5.94
N THR A 114 4.73 7.21 -4.63
CA THR A 114 5.23 8.37 -3.91
C THR A 114 6.41 8.02 -3.01
N GLY A 115 7.38 8.92 -2.93
CA GLY A 115 8.60 8.73 -2.16
C GLY A 115 9.43 10.03 -2.09
N GLY A 116 10.59 9.94 -1.44
CA GLY A 116 11.57 11.02 -1.36
C GLY A 116 11.57 11.80 -0.05
N HIS A 117 12.74 12.35 0.29
CA HIS A 117 13.03 12.96 1.60
C HIS A 117 12.71 14.47 1.67
N LEU A 118 12.72 15.18 0.53
CA LEU A 118 12.61 16.65 0.47
C LEU A 118 11.47 17.13 -0.44
N PHE A 119 11.22 16.41 -1.53
CA PHE A 119 10.15 16.68 -2.47
C PHE A 119 9.40 15.36 -2.60
N HIS A 120 8.23 15.24 -1.99
CA HIS A 120 7.42 14.02 -2.10
C HIS A 120 6.91 13.91 -3.53
N ARG A 121 7.72 13.26 -4.37
CA ARG A 121 7.48 13.08 -5.79
C ARG A 121 6.31 12.13 -5.96
N LEU A 122 5.63 12.28 -7.09
CA LEU A 122 4.68 11.31 -7.59
C LEU A 122 5.23 10.84 -8.93
N LEU A 123 5.59 9.57 -9.01
CA LEU A 123 5.98 8.92 -10.26
C LEU A 123 4.83 8.08 -10.77
N ARG A 124 4.67 8.03 -12.09
CA ARG A 124 3.69 7.20 -12.77
C ARG A 124 4.41 6.21 -13.68
N TYR A 125 4.18 4.92 -13.44
CA TYR A 125 4.60 3.85 -14.32
C TYR A 125 3.47 3.46 -15.26
N ARG A 126 3.79 3.39 -16.56
CA ARG A 126 2.89 2.96 -17.62
C ARG A 126 3.29 1.56 -18.11
N PRO A 127 2.56 0.49 -17.74
CA PRO A 127 2.90 -0.87 -18.14
C PRO A 127 2.98 -1.06 -19.66
N THR A 128 2.16 -0.33 -20.42
CA THR A 128 2.13 -0.39 -21.90
C THR A 128 3.42 0.06 -22.57
N LYS A 129 4.21 0.91 -21.90
CA LYS A 129 5.50 1.43 -22.39
C LYS A 129 6.69 0.90 -21.61
N ASP A 130 6.43 0.21 -20.51
CA ASP A 130 7.43 -0.13 -19.50
C ASP A 130 8.31 1.08 -19.16
N ALA A 131 7.69 2.19 -18.76
CA ALA A 131 8.39 3.45 -18.54
C ALA A 131 7.76 4.29 -17.42
N TRP A 132 8.60 5.11 -16.78
CA TRP A 132 8.22 6.04 -15.72
C TRP A 132 8.14 7.48 -16.23
N ASP A 133 7.09 8.19 -15.80
CA ASP A 133 6.98 9.63 -15.93
C ASP A 133 6.92 10.27 -14.54
N GLU A 134 7.41 11.51 -14.43
CA GLU A 134 7.20 12.34 -13.25
C GLU A 134 5.86 13.09 -13.37
N CYS A 135 5.03 13.00 -12.34
CA CYS A 135 3.79 13.75 -12.23
C CYS A 135 4.05 15.11 -11.58
N PRO A 136 3.18 16.11 -11.80
CA PRO A 136 3.30 17.41 -11.16
C PRO A 136 3.41 17.32 -9.64
N TYR A 137 4.27 18.16 -9.07
CA TYR A 137 4.51 18.21 -7.63
C TYR A 137 3.26 18.64 -6.87
N SER A 138 3.03 18.03 -5.71
CA SER A 138 2.13 18.59 -4.72
C SER A 138 2.84 19.74 -4.02
N ALA A 139 2.15 20.86 -3.79
CA ALA A 139 2.66 21.94 -2.95
C ALA A 139 2.89 21.51 -1.48
N SER A 140 2.39 20.33 -1.08
CA SER A 140 2.62 19.76 0.24
C SER A 140 3.93 18.96 0.26
N HIS A 141 4.94 19.51 0.95
CA HIS A 141 6.22 18.86 1.28
C HIS A 141 6.12 17.95 2.50
N ARG A 142 4.98 17.28 2.70
CA ARG A 142 4.76 16.42 3.87
C ARG A 142 4.69 14.95 3.54
N ARG A 143 5.20 14.15 4.49
CA ARG A 143 5.17 12.70 4.44
C ARG A 143 3.71 12.24 4.46
N SER A 144 3.33 11.49 3.43
CA SER A 144 2.07 10.79 3.38
C SER A 144 2.07 9.62 4.36
N SER A 145 0.96 9.44 5.06
CA SER A 145 0.69 8.24 5.86
C SER A 145 0.26 7.07 4.99
N ASP A 146 -0.62 7.37 4.02
CA ASP A 146 -1.17 6.40 3.08
C ASP A 146 -1.59 7.10 1.77
N MET A 147 -1.79 6.31 0.71
CA MET A 147 -2.28 6.73 -0.60
C MET A 147 -3.18 5.66 -1.21
N VAL A 148 -4.42 6.02 -1.55
CA VAL A 148 -5.39 5.12 -2.19
C VAL A 148 -5.95 5.73 -3.48
N ALA A 149 -6.49 4.88 -4.36
CA ALA A 149 -7.11 5.30 -5.61
C ALA A 149 -8.61 5.04 -5.59
N LEU A 150 -9.40 6.01 -6.03
CA LEU A 150 -10.86 5.87 -6.20
C LEU A 150 -11.33 6.78 -7.33
N GLY A 151 -12.10 6.22 -8.27
CA GLY A 151 -12.78 6.99 -9.32
C GLY A 151 -11.85 7.80 -10.24
N GLY A 152 -10.63 7.33 -10.52
CA GLY A 152 -9.65 8.07 -11.31
C GLY A 152 -8.89 9.16 -10.55
N PHE A 153 -9.04 9.23 -9.23
CA PHE A 153 -8.29 10.13 -8.38
C PHE A 153 -7.38 9.34 -7.43
N LEU A 154 -6.25 9.93 -7.07
CA LEU A 154 -5.41 9.47 -5.97
C LEU A 154 -5.70 10.35 -4.75
N TYR A 155 -5.92 9.72 -3.61
CA TYR A 155 -6.13 10.38 -2.33
C TYR A 155 -4.94 10.08 -1.42
N ARG A 156 -4.18 11.13 -1.11
CA ARG A 156 -3.00 11.09 -0.27
C ARG A 156 -3.31 11.71 1.09
N PHE A 157 -2.98 10.99 2.16
CA PHE A 157 -3.26 11.42 3.53
C PHE A 157 -1.99 11.95 4.19
N ASP A 158 -1.84 13.27 4.22
CA ASP A 158 -0.65 13.94 4.77
C ASP A 158 -0.87 14.27 6.25
N LEU A 159 -0.02 13.74 7.14
CA LEU A 159 -0.12 14.02 8.57
C LEU A 159 0.38 15.43 8.90
N LEU A 160 -0.42 16.13 9.68
CA LEU A 160 -0.17 17.47 10.20
C LEU A 160 0.02 17.39 11.71
N ARG A 161 1.26 17.64 12.16
CA ARG A 161 1.58 17.68 13.60
C ARG A 161 0.69 18.72 14.28
N GLY A 162 -0.06 18.29 15.29
CA GLY A 162 -0.93 19.15 16.11
C GLY A 162 -2.24 19.57 15.46
N VAL A 163 -2.58 19.06 14.26
CA VAL A 163 -3.84 19.42 13.57
C VAL A 163 -4.62 18.17 13.15
N GLY A 164 -3.98 17.17 12.56
CA GLY A 164 -4.66 15.96 12.10
C GLY A 164 -4.11 15.42 10.79
N ALA A 165 -4.97 15.00 9.87
CA ALA A 165 -4.61 14.57 8.53
C ALA A 165 -5.25 15.49 7.47
N ALA A 166 -4.46 15.95 6.49
CA ALA A 166 -4.97 16.60 5.30
C ALA A 166 -5.09 15.59 4.16
N VAL A 167 -6.19 15.68 3.40
CA VAL A 167 -6.39 14.84 2.22
C VAL A 167 -6.08 15.66 0.98
N MET A 168 -5.01 15.28 0.30
CA MET A 168 -4.64 15.81 -1.01
C MET A 168 -5.20 14.87 -2.08
N ARG A 169 -5.80 15.44 -3.12
CA ARG A 169 -6.38 14.70 -4.23
C ARG A 169 -5.64 15.04 -5.52
N TYR A 170 -5.14 14.02 -6.20
CA TYR A 170 -4.55 14.12 -7.53
C TYR A 170 -5.54 13.60 -8.56
N ASN A 171 -5.86 14.41 -9.57
CA ASN A 171 -6.65 13.98 -10.72
C ASN A 171 -5.71 13.35 -11.77
N THR A 172 -5.90 12.07 -12.07
CA THR A 172 -5.04 11.34 -13.03
C THR A 172 -5.23 11.78 -14.48
N VAL A 173 -6.39 12.36 -14.82
CA VAL A 173 -6.72 12.85 -16.16
C VAL A 173 -6.13 14.24 -16.39
N THR A 174 -6.41 15.18 -15.48
CA THR A 174 -5.94 16.58 -15.61
C THR A 174 -4.53 16.80 -15.06
N SER A 175 -3.93 15.77 -14.43
CA SER A 175 -2.62 15.83 -13.79
C SER A 175 -2.47 16.98 -12.79
N SER A 176 -3.48 17.19 -11.95
CA SER A 176 -3.52 18.35 -11.05
C SER A 176 -3.83 17.95 -9.61
N TRP A 177 -3.14 18.59 -8.66
CA TRP A 177 -3.39 18.46 -7.23
C TRP A 177 -4.44 19.45 -6.75
N SER A 178 -5.27 19.01 -5.80
CA SER A 178 -6.23 19.84 -5.07
C SER A 178 -6.31 19.36 -3.62
N ARG A 179 -6.68 20.23 -2.69
CA ARG A 179 -7.04 19.79 -1.32
C ARG A 179 -8.48 19.29 -1.35
N ALA A 180 -8.73 18.09 -0.84
CA ALA A 180 -10.05 17.49 -0.80
C ALA A 180 -10.75 17.73 0.55
N ALA A 181 -10.05 17.45 1.66
CA ALA A 181 -10.62 17.57 3.00
C ALA A 181 -9.53 17.62 4.07
N SER A 182 -9.94 17.68 5.34
CA SER A 182 -9.07 17.44 6.50
C SER A 182 -9.83 16.69 7.57
N LEU A 183 -9.14 15.77 8.24
CA LEU A 183 -9.62 15.01 9.39
C LEU A 183 -8.84 15.48 10.62
N PRO A 184 -9.48 16.16 11.58
CA PRO A 184 -8.84 16.47 12.86
C PRO A 184 -8.46 15.17 13.58
N LEU A 185 -7.22 15.07 14.07
CA LEU A 185 -6.80 13.94 14.90
C LEU A 185 -6.14 14.46 16.18
N PRO A 186 -6.42 13.85 17.36
CA PRO A 186 -5.82 14.25 18.62
C PRO A 186 -4.29 14.17 18.64
N ALA A 187 -3.73 13.22 17.88
CA ALA A 187 -2.30 13.03 17.70
C ALA A 187 -1.99 12.67 16.22
N PRO A 188 -0.80 13.01 15.70
CA PRO A 188 -0.39 12.69 14.34
C PRO A 188 0.04 11.21 14.23
N THR A 189 -0.92 10.30 14.36
CA THR A 189 -0.71 8.87 14.27
C THR A 189 -0.97 8.37 12.84
N PRO A 190 -0.10 7.52 12.27
CA PRO A 190 -0.28 7.02 10.91
C PRO A 190 -1.64 6.34 10.71
N LEU A 191 -2.36 6.80 9.70
CA LEU A 191 -3.57 6.20 9.17
C LEU A 191 -3.22 5.15 8.12
N ARG A 192 -4.01 4.08 8.09
CA ARG A 192 -4.09 3.11 6.99
C ARG A 192 -5.41 3.24 6.27
N CYS A 193 -5.38 3.27 4.95
CA CYS A 193 -6.56 3.54 4.14
C CYS A 193 -6.88 2.36 3.21
N ALA A 194 -8.16 2.04 3.06
CA ALA A 194 -8.64 1.03 2.13
C ALA A 194 -9.93 1.50 1.45
N VAL A 195 -10.11 1.12 0.19
CA VAL A 195 -11.27 1.50 -0.61
C VAL A 195 -12.24 0.32 -0.65
N LEU A 196 -13.51 0.56 -0.34
CA LEU A 196 -14.59 -0.40 -0.50
C LEU A 196 -15.80 0.29 -1.14
N GLY A 197 -16.17 -0.17 -2.34
CA GLY A 197 -17.17 0.51 -3.15
C GLY A 197 -16.75 1.95 -3.45
N ASN A 198 -17.58 2.91 -3.03
CA ASN A 198 -17.32 4.34 -3.20
C ASN A 198 -16.86 5.05 -1.91
N THR A 199 -16.34 4.28 -0.94
CA THR A 199 -15.94 4.80 0.37
C THR A 199 -14.48 4.45 0.66
N ILE A 200 -13.72 5.44 1.13
CA ILE A 200 -12.38 5.23 1.68
C ILE A 200 -12.50 5.11 3.19
N TYR A 201 -12.08 3.97 3.72
CA TYR A 201 -11.98 3.71 5.16
C TYR A 201 -10.57 4.08 5.61
N CYS A 202 -10.45 4.94 6.61
CA CYS A 202 -9.20 5.41 7.18
C CYS A 202 -9.13 4.94 8.65
N LEU A 203 -8.14 4.13 9.00
CA LEU A 203 -8.05 3.49 10.30
C LEU A 203 -6.68 3.71 10.94
N ASN A 204 -6.67 3.94 12.25
CA ASN A 204 -5.51 3.76 13.11
C ASN A 204 -5.99 3.26 14.49
N HIS A 205 -5.09 3.20 15.47
CA HIS A 205 -5.43 2.73 16.82
C HIS A 205 -6.34 3.68 17.62
N GLN A 206 -6.56 4.90 17.13
CA GLN A 206 -7.34 5.95 17.81
C GLN A 206 -8.65 6.27 17.08
N VAL A 207 -8.68 6.14 15.75
CA VAL A 207 -9.75 6.63 14.89
C VAL A 207 -10.04 5.63 13.78
N THR A 208 -11.33 5.40 13.53
CA THR A 208 -11.85 4.83 12.30
C THR A 208 -12.75 5.88 11.65
N ALA A 209 -12.40 6.36 10.47
CA ALA A 209 -13.13 7.39 9.74
C ALA A 209 -13.48 6.90 8.34
N THR A 210 -14.62 7.34 7.83
CA THR A 210 -15.01 7.11 6.43
C THR A 210 -14.96 8.41 5.65
N PHE A 211 -14.40 8.33 4.46
CA PHE A 211 -14.32 9.43 3.50
C PHE A 211 -15.11 9.01 2.26
N THR A 212 -16.22 9.70 2.03
CA THR A 212 -17.14 9.43 0.92
C THR A 212 -16.96 10.48 -0.16
N VAL A 213 -16.89 10.02 -1.40
CA VAL A 213 -16.75 10.89 -2.58
C VAL A 213 -18.07 10.86 -3.34
N SER A 214 -18.87 11.92 -3.24
CA SER A 214 -20.16 12.02 -3.93
C SER A 214 -20.33 13.37 -4.59
N GLU A 215 -20.70 13.37 -5.88
CA GLU A 215 -21.17 14.55 -6.63
C GLU A 215 -20.32 15.82 -6.41
N GLY A 216 -19.00 15.69 -6.56
CA GLY A 216 -18.08 16.83 -6.46
C GLY A 216 -17.72 17.27 -5.03
N THR A 217 -18.34 16.69 -4.00
CA THR A 217 -17.98 16.92 -2.59
C THR A 217 -17.23 15.72 -2.01
N ALA A 218 -16.12 16.02 -1.35
CA ALA A 218 -15.30 15.09 -0.61
C ALA A 218 -15.52 15.37 0.87
N GLN A 219 -16.38 14.60 1.53
CA GLN A 219 -16.70 14.82 2.93
C GLN A 219 -16.26 13.61 3.76
N PHE A 220 -15.61 13.90 4.89
CA PHE A 220 -15.49 12.93 5.95
C PHE A 220 -16.85 12.81 6.63
N GLN A 221 -17.44 11.63 6.60
CA GLN A 221 -18.40 11.27 7.63
C GLN A 221 -17.59 10.65 8.75
N ALA A 222 -17.25 11.47 9.75
CA ALA A 222 -16.80 10.97 11.03
C ALA A 222 -18.01 10.32 11.69
N LYS A 223 -18.20 9.02 11.47
CA LYS A 223 -18.97 8.24 12.42
C LYS A 223 -18.04 8.08 13.62
N GLU A 224 -18.32 8.73 14.74
CA GLU A 224 -17.68 8.41 16.02
C GLU A 224 -17.99 6.94 16.30
N LEU A 225 -17.15 6.05 15.79
CA LEU A 225 -17.20 4.66 16.15
C LEU A 225 -16.35 4.53 17.40
N GLN A 226 -17.02 4.04 18.44
CA GLN A 226 -16.49 3.69 19.75
C GLN A 226 -15.09 3.05 19.63
N PRO A 227 -14.20 3.29 20.61
CA PRO A 227 -12.93 2.56 20.67
C PRO A 227 -13.18 1.06 20.51
N PHE A 228 -12.32 0.41 19.75
CA PHE A 228 -12.51 -0.99 19.39
C PHE A 228 -12.74 -1.84 20.64
N PRO A 229 -13.87 -2.56 20.78
CA PRO A 229 -14.19 -3.27 22.01
C PRO A 229 -13.16 -4.38 22.23
N LEU A 230 -12.34 -4.22 23.28
CA LEU A 230 -11.40 -5.23 23.75
C LEU A 230 -12.16 -6.53 24.05
N GLY A 231 -11.90 -7.60 23.27
CA GLY A 231 -12.35 -8.96 23.60
C GLY A 231 -13.49 -9.55 22.76
N THR A 232 -13.93 -8.94 21.66
CA THR A 232 -14.94 -9.56 20.77
C THR A 232 -14.32 -10.50 19.72
N LYS A 233 -14.84 -11.73 19.62
CA LYS A 233 -14.51 -12.73 18.58
C LYS A 233 -15.71 -12.89 17.64
N GLY A 234 -15.54 -12.62 16.35
CA GLY A 234 -16.57 -12.75 15.31
C GLY A 234 -16.14 -12.05 14.00
N VAL A 235 -16.61 -12.53 12.85
CA VAL A 235 -16.04 -12.25 11.51
C VAL A 235 -16.46 -10.87 10.94
N LEU A 236 -15.44 -10.07 10.60
CA LEU A 236 -15.34 -8.76 9.90
C LEU A 236 -15.32 -7.45 10.73
N CYS A 237 -14.21 -6.70 10.54
CA CYS A 237 -13.77 -5.37 11.04
C CYS A 237 -13.11 -5.27 12.44
N PRO A 238 -11.86 -4.74 12.53
CA PRO A 238 -10.63 -5.30 11.97
C PRO A 238 -10.28 -6.61 12.70
N PHE A 239 -10.06 -7.69 11.96
CA PHE A 239 -9.44 -8.85 12.56
C PHE A 239 -7.93 -8.63 12.56
N THR A 240 -7.27 -8.87 13.68
CA THR A 240 -5.93 -9.44 13.59
C THR A 240 -6.12 -10.74 12.83
N LEU A 241 -5.55 -10.86 11.63
CA LEU A 241 -5.42 -12.17 10.99
C LEU A 241 -4.47 -12.98 11.86
N THR A 242 -5.02 -13.61 12.89
CA THR A 242 -4.29 -14.61 13.66
C THR A 242 -4.26 -15.83 12.76
N LEU A 243 -3.17 -15.90 11.98
CA LEU A 243 -2.86 -17.02 11.11
C LEU A 243 -3.02 -18.32 11.91
N PRO A 244 -3.63 -19.37 11.36
CA PRO A 244 -3.86 -20.58 12.12
C PRO A 244 -2.52 -21.14 12.60
N ALA A 245 -2.49 -21.73 13.79
CA ALA A 245 -1.29 -22.41 14.28
C ALA A 245 -0.92 -23.56 13.33
N ARG A 246 0.40 -23.75 13.13
CA ARG A 246 1.03 -24.74 12.23
C ARG A 246 0.18 -25.99 12.03
N GLY A 247 -0.58 -26.03 10.94
CA GLY A 247 -1.22 -27.24 10.44
C GLY A 247 -0.30 -28.01 9.47
N PRO A 248 -0.48 -29.32 9.28
CA PRO A 248 0.36 -30.12 8.37
C PRO A 248 0.30 -29.67 6.89
N LEU A 249 -0.73 -28.90 6.51
CA LEU A 249 -0.91 -28.34 5.17
C LEU A 249 -0.45 -26.87 5.04
N GLN A 250 0.06 -26.27 6.11
CA GLN A 250 0.53 -24.88 6.08
C GLN A 250 2.02 -24.85 5.74
N THR A 251 2.39 -24.00 4.77
CA THR A 251 3.80 -23.63 4.60
C THR A 251 4.24 -22.79 5.80
N ALA A 252 5.41 -23.10 6.37
CA ALA A 252 5.95 -22.31 7.47
C ALA A 252 6.36 -20.92 6.96
N LEU A 253 5.82 -19.85 7.57
CA LEU A 253 6.20 -18.44 7.36
C LEU A 253 7.41 -18.06 8.23
#